data_AF-A0A9P4PB52-F1
#
_entry.id   AF-A0A9P4PB52-F1
#
_cell.length_a   1.000
_cell.length_b   1.000
_cell.length_c   1.000
_cell.angle_alpha   90.00
_cell.angle_beta   90.00
_cell.angle_gamma   90.00
#
_symmetry.space_group_name_H-M   'P 1'
#
loop_
_entity.id
_entity.type
_entity.pdbx_description
1 polymer ?
#
loop_
_entity_poly.entity_id
_entity_poly.type
_entity_poly.pdbx_seq_one_letter_code
_entity_poly.pdbx_strand_id
1 'polypeptide(L)'
;STSDQEASLFFRLPAELRNQIYTELLCPDAVNLHSITKRANDLNVRHYNETSTATSLHPAILSTCRKIHDEATQLLYAPHIFHAHPSLLASLPHLTSSAKPVLYPSVINLISRWQVCLRLDTDPQFTAAQAAAAFSGAEYLEVRVWQAQYEACDYAVLKLFTAVRGVQFARVGGDVDATLARWLEAQMMLPREEGDCQSDETCLWKGAEEMLCGRCFDKVS
;
A
#
# COMPACT_ATOMS: atom_id res chain seq x y z
N SER A 1 -31.83 11.54 18.00
CA SER A 1 -32.56 12.41 17.07
C SER A 1 -32.33 11.88 15.66
N THR A 2 -33.27 11.09 15.14
CA THR A 2 -33.17 10.35 13.86
C THR A 2 -34.17 10.85 12.81
N SER A 3 -35.11 11.74 13.16
CA SER A 3 -36.23 12.13 12.29
C SER A 3 -35.87 13.10 11.17
N ASP A 4 -34.87 13.97 11.36
CA ASP A 4 -34.66 15.09 10.43
C ASP A 4 -33.78 14.72 9.23
N GLN A 5 -33.08 13.58 9.29
CA GLN A 5 -32.25 13.13 8.17
C GLN A 5 -33.13 12.70 6.99
N GLU A 6 -34.18 11.89 7.22
CA GLU A 6 -35.03 11.38 6.14
C GLU A 6 -35.83 12.48 5.40
N ALA A 7 -35.97 13.66 6.00
CA ALA A 7 -36.61 14.81 5.38
C ALA A 7 -35.73 15.52 4.33
N SER A 8 -34.41 15.27 4.33
CA SER A 8 -33.48 15.92 3.40
C SER A 8 -33.77 15.53 1.95
N LEU A 9 -33.80 16.54 1.07
CA LEU A 9 -33.97 16.36 -0.37
C LEU A 9 -32.92 15.41 -0.97
N PHE A 10 -31.71 15.40 -0.39
CA PHE A 10 -30.63 14.53 -0.83
C PHE A 10 -30.97 13.04 -0.64
N PHE A 11 -31.65 12.66 0.46
CA PHE A 11 -32.03 11.26 0.70
C PHE A 11 -33.31 10.83 -0.01
N ARG A 12 -34.00 11.76 -0.70
CA ARG A 12 -35.07 11.41 -1.65
C ARG A 12 -34.52 10.88 -2.97
N LEU A 13 -33.24 11.13 -3.26
CA LEU A 13 -32.56 10.56 -4.41
C LEU A 13 -32.42 9.04 -4.23
N PRO A 14 -32.57 8.23 -5.29
CA PRO A 14 -32.19 6.82 -5.28
C PRO A 14 -30.73 6.61 -4.84
N ALA A 15 -30.43 5.43 -4.28
CA ALA A 15 -29.11 5.14 -3.73
C ALA A 15 -28.01 5.23 -4.81
N GLU A 16 -28.35 4.90 -6.04
CA GLU A 16 -27.47 4.95 -7.21
C GLU A 16 -27.00 6.39 -7.49
N LEU A 17 -27.91 7.37 -7.43
CA LEU A 17 -27.55 8.78 -7.64
C LEU A 17 -26.71 9.32 -6.47
N ARG A 18 -27.01 8.89 -5.23
CA ARG A 18 -26.19 9.26 -4.08
C ARG A 18 -24.76 8.71 -4.22
N ASN A 19 -24.61 7.45 -4.64
CA ASN A 19 -23.32 6.82 -4.88
C ASN A 19 -22.51 7.52 -5.98
N GLN A 20 -23.17 7.98 -7.05
CA GLN A 20 -22.52 8.80 -8.08
C GLN A 20 -21.99 10.11 -7.48
N ILE A 21 -22.81 10.82 -6.70
CA ILE A 21 -22.38 12.06 -6.03
C ILE A 21 -21.21 11.80 -5.08
N TYR A 22 -21.24 10.72 -4.30
CA TYR A 22 -20.14 10.35 -3.43
C TYR A 22 -18.86 10.04 -4.20
N THR A 23 -18.98 9.33 -5.32
CA THR A 23 -17.84 8.97 -6.17
C THR A 23 -17.17 10.22 -6.73
N GLU A 24 -17.93 11.18 -7.24
CA GLU A 24 -17.37 12.44 -7.75
C GLU A 24 -16.64 13.25 -6.67
N LEU A 25 -17.09 13.19 -5.42
CA LEU A 25 -16.52 13.96 -4.31
C LEU A 25 -15.35 13.27 -3.59
N LEU A 26 -15.40 11.94 -3.51
CA LEU A 26 -14.48 11.14 -2.68
C LEU A 26 -13.49 10.33 -3.51
N CYS A 27 -13.77 10.10 -4.79
CA CYS A 27 -12.98 9.23 -5.67
C CYS A 27 -12.35 9.95 -6.89
N PRO A 28 -11.82 11.19 -6.74
CA PRO A 28 -11.33 11.94 -7.90
C PRO A 28 -10.18 11.24 -8.64
N ASP A 29 -9.34 10.53 -7.89
CA ASP A 29 -8.14 9.85 -8.40
C ASP A 29 -8.22 8.33 -8.19
N ALA A 30 -9.41 7.79 -7.94
CA ALA A 30 -9.61 6.36 -7.73
C ALA A 30 -9.31 5.60 -9.03
N VAL A 31 -8.22 4.83 -9.03
CA VAL A 31 -7.78 4.07 -10.20
C VAL A 31 -8.33 2.64 -10.09
N ASN A 32 -8.84 2.08 -11.19
CA ASN A 32 -9.20 0.67 -11.21
C ASN A 32 -7.94 -0.21 -11.18
N LEU A 33 -7.98 -1.33 -10.47
CA LEU A 33 -6.85 -2.26 -10.36
C LEU A 33 -6.29 -2.66 -11.74
N HIS A 34 -7.14 -2.91 -12.74
CA HIS A 34 -6.71 -3.26 -14.09
C HIS A 34 -5.90 -2.14 -14.78
N SER A 35 -6.28 -0.88 -14.55
CA SER A 35 -5.49 0.25 -15.05
C SER A 35 -4.16 0.41 -14.32
N ILE A 36 -4.11 0.08 -13.03
CA ILE A 36 -2.87 0.10 -12.23
C ILE A 36 -1.88 -0.93 -12.78
N THR A 37 -2.34 -2.17 -13.01
CA THR A 37 -1.47 -3.24 -13.54
C THR A 37 -0.97 -2.96 -14.96
N LYS A 38 -1.77 -2.28 -15.79
CA LYS A 38 -1.37 -1.91 -17.16
C LYS A 38 -0.33 -0.78 -17.22
N ARG A 39 -0.36 0.17 -16.28
CA ARG A 39 0.62 1.28 -16.17
C ARG A 39 1.99 0.83 -15.60
N ALA A 40 2.18 -0.47 -15.35
CA ALA A 40 3.33 -1.01 -14.64
C ALA A 40 4.70 -0.75 -15.32
N ASN A 41 4.74 -0.42 -16.61
CA ASN A 41 6.00 -0.27 -17.35
C ASN A 41 6.69 1.10 -17.20
N ASP A 42 5.99 2.15 -16.74
CA ASP A 42 6.57 3.49 -16.57
C ASP A 42 6.89 3.74 -15.08
N LEU A 43 8.02 3.20 -14.62
CA LEU A 43 8.63 3.53 -13.31
C LEU A 43 9.69 4.64 -13.41
N ASN A 44 9.83 5.28 -14.57
CA ASN A 44 10.83 6.31 -14.81
C ASN A 44 10.59 7.54 -13.92
N VAL A 45 11.24 7.51 -12.75
CA VAL A 45 11.85 8.58 -11.93
C VAL A 45 11.39 10.01 -12.24
N ARG A 46 10.09 10.27 -12.19
CA ARG A 46 9.56 11.61 -12.01
C ARG A 46 8.48 11.50 -10.95
N HIS A 47 8.60 12.33 -9.92
CA HIS A 47 7.63 12.48 -8.84
C HIS A 47 7.79 11.51 -7.65
N TYR A 48 8.96 11.59 -7.01
CA TYR A 48 9.23 11.07 -5.66
C TYR A 48 8.31 11.66 -4.56
N ASN A 49 7.59 12.75 -4.88
CA ASN A 49 6.80 13.55 -3.95
C ASN A 49 5.41 13.95 -4.47
N GLU A 50 4.95 13.48 -5.64
CA GLU A 50 3.57 13.75 -6.01
C GLU A 50 2.67 12.73 -5.32
N THR A 51 2.14 13.14 -4.18
CA THR A 51 0.80 12.73 -3.81
C THR A 51 -0.11 13.12 -4.98
N SER A 52 -0.52 12.11 -5.76
CA SER A 52 -1.23 12.24 -7.04
C SER A 52 -2.67 12.74 -6.86
N THR A 53 -2.90 13.70 -5.98
CA THR A 53 -4.20 14.33 -5.76
C THR A 53 -4.04 15.84 -5.94
N ALA A 54 -3.77 16.27 -7.17
CA ALA A 54 -4.04 17.65 -7.57
C ALA A 54 -5.55 17.95 -7.61
N THR A 55 -6.38 16.92 -7.40
CA THR A 55 -7.83 16.96 -7.52
C THR A 55 -8.50 17.22 -6.17
N SER A 56 -9.60 17.98 -6.19
CA SER A 56 -10.30 18.44 -4.99
C SER A 56 -11.02 17.30 -4.27
N LEU A 57 -10.34 16.64 -3.34
CA LEU A 57 -10.94 15.66 -2.44
C LEU A 57 -11.82 16.37 -1.40
N HIS A 58 -13.08 15.92 -1.25
CA HIS A 58 -14.05 16.54 -0.33
C HIS A 58 -14.51 15.60 0.81
N PRO A 59 -13.61 15.18 1.71
CA PRO A 59 -13.93 14.21 2.77
C PRO A 59 -14.88 14.78 3.84
N ALA A 60 -15.03 16.10 3.92
CA ALA A 60 -15.90 16.78 4.89
C ALA A 60 -17.37 16.34 4.79
N ILE A 61 -17.80 15.80 3.65
CA ILE A 61 -19.15 15.26 3.48
C ILE A 61 -19.43 14.08 4.42
N LEU A 62 -18.40 13.28 4.76
CA LEU A 62 -18.50 12.15 5.69
C LEU A 62 -18.80 12.58 7.13
N SER A 63 -18.60 13.86 7.45
CA SER A 63 -18.87 14.43 8.78
C SER A 63 -20.27 15.03 8.91
N THR A 64 -21.07 15.04 7.85
CA THR A 64 -22.38 15.71 7.83
C THR A 64 -23.44 14.94 8.65
N CYS A 65 -23.58 13.63 8.43
CA CYS A 65 -24.51 12.79 9.17
C CYS A 65 -24.14 11.30 9.07
N ARG A 66 -24.72 10.48 9.97
CA ARG A 66 -24.45 9.04 10.07
C ARG A 66 -24.75 8.29 8.78
N LYS A 67 -25.88 8.59 8.13
CA LYS A 67 -26.26 7.90 6.89
C LYS A 67 -25.24 8.11 5.76
N ILE A 68 -24.75 9.35 5.56
CA ILE A 68 -23.70 9.60 4.56
C ILE A 68 -22.39 8.92 4.97
N HIS A 69 -22.05 8.98 6.25
CA HIS A 69 -20.87 8.30 6.77
C HIS A 69 -20.90 6.79 6.44
N ASP A 70 -22.00 6.12 6.76
CA ASP A 70 -22.14 4.68 6.56
C ASP A 70 -22.18 4.31 5.06
N GLU A 71 -22.84 5.11 4.22
CA GLU A 71 -22.95 4.85 2.77
C GLU A 71 -21.62 5.10 2.02
N ALA A 72 -20.85 6.12 2.42
CA ALA A 72 -19.75 6.63 1.59
C ALA A 72 -18.34 6.38 2.14
N THR A 73 -18.18 5.94 3.39
CA THR A 73 -16.84 5.72 3.99
C THR A 73 -16.00 4.75 3.17
N GLN A 74 -16.57 3.62 2.71
CA GLN A 74 -15.83 2.64 1.91
C GLN A 74 -15.35 3.21 0.57
N LEU A 75 -16.10 4.13 -0.04
CA LEU A 75 -15.73 4.77 -1.30
C LEU A 75 -14.45 5.60 -1.17
N LEU A 76 -14.21 6.22 -0.01
CA LEU A 76 -12.97 6.95 0.24
C LEU A 76 -11.78 6.03 0.51
N TYR A 77 -11.94 5.00 1.35
CA TYR A 77 -10.77 4.27 1.87
C TYR A 77 -10.36 3.04 1.05
N ALA A 78 -11.29 2.37 0.36
CA ALA A 78 -10.98 1.12 -0.36
C ALA A 78 -10.31 1.31 -1.73
N PRO A 79 -10.74 2.24 -2.61
CA PRO A 79 -10.23 2.27 -3.99
C PRO A 79 -8.96 3.11 -4.16
N HIS A 80 -8.60 3.94 -3.19
CA HIS A 80 -7.42 4.80 -3.29
C HIS A 80 -6.15 4.07 -2.85
N ILE A 81 -5.03 4.45 -3.45
CA ILE A 81 -3.70 4.02 -3.01
C ILE A 81 -3.26 4.96 -1.90
N PHE A 82 -3.06 4.42 -0.70
CA PHE A 82 -2.56 5.19 0.44
C PHE A 82 -1.04 5.06 0.56
N HIS A 83 -0.39 6.16 0.89
CA HIS A 83 1.02 6.20 1.18
C HIS A 83 1.27 5.78 2.63
N ALA A 84 2.00 4.68 2.79
CA ALA A 84 2.50 4.20 4.06
C ALA A 84 3.67 5.07 4.53
N HIS A 85 3.82 5.21 5.85
CA HIS A 85 4.97 5.89 6.43
C HIS A 85 6.21 4.98 6.31
N PRO A 86 7.39 5.49 5.91
CA PRO A 86 8.57 4.66 5.67
C PRO A 86 9.01 3.85 6.89
N SER A 87 8.84 4.36 8.11
CA SER A 87 9.23 3.65 9.34
C SER A 87 8.07 3.06 10.15
N LEU A 88 6.84 3.56 9.93
CA LEU A 88 5.66 3.18 10.72
C LEU A 88 4.65 2.37 9.90
N LEU A 89 4.98 2.10 8.63
CA LEU A 89 4.22 1.28 7.71
C LEU A 89 2.75 1.75 7.61
N ALA A 90 1.81 0.85 7.86
CA ALA A 90 0.37 1.09 7.80
C ALA A 90 -0.20 1.90 8.98
N SER A 91 0.62 2.30 9.96
CA SER A 91 0.13 2.95 11.20
C SER A 91 -0.29 4.41 10.99
N LEU A 92 0.33 5.11 10.04
CA LEU A 92 0.03 6.50 9.69
C LEU A 92 -0.12 6.64 8.16
N PRO A 93 -1.14 6.00 7.56
CA PRO A 93 -1.41 6.15 6.14
C PRO A 93 -1.77 7.59 5.83
N HIS A 94 -1.40 8.07 4.66
CA HIS A 94 -1.91 9.32 4.13
C HIS A 94 -2.27 9.19 2.66
N LEU A 95 -3.32 9.91 2.25
CA LEU A 95 -3.73 9.95 0.84
C LEU A 95 -3.13 11.15 0.11
N THR A 96 -3.18 12.34 0.74
CA THR A 96 -2.83 13.61 0.07
C THR A 96 -1.57 14.26 0.63
N SER A 97 -1.30 14.11 1.92
CA SER A 97 -0.13 14.70 2.58
C SER A 97 0.21 13.96 3.86
N SER A 98 1.51 13.71 4.08
CA SER A 98 2.01 13.11 5.32
C SER A 98 1.71 13.94 6.58
N ALA A 99 1.44 15.24 6.43
CA ALA A 99 1.02 16.11 7.53
C ALA A 99 -0.43 15.88 7.98
N LYS A 100 -1.24 15.14 7.21
CA LYS A 100 -2.64 14.81 7.51
C LYS A 100 -2.87 13.30 7.42
N PRO A 101 -2.24 12.50 8.30
CA PRO A 101 -2.42 11.06 8.29
C PRO A 101 -3.81 10.67 8.76
N VAL A 102 -4.25 9.49 8.34
CA VAL A 102 -5.44 8.82 8.86
C VAL A 102 -5.10 8.23 10.22
N LEU A 103 -5.86 8.60 11.25
CA LEU A 103 -5.57 8.23 12.64
C LEU A 103 -6.47 7.13 13.20
N TYR A 104 -7.61 6.88 12.58
CA TYR A 104 -8.64 6.01 13.14
C TYR A 104 -8.48 4.56 12.64
N PRO A 105 -8.23 3.56 13.51
CA PRO A 105 -8.03 2.18 13.10
C PRO A 105 -9.21 1.58 12.32
N SER A 106 -10.43 2.02 12.61
CA SER A 106 -11.65 1.56 11.93
C SER A 106 -11.62 1.79 10.42
N VAL A 107 -11.05 2.91 9.97
CA VAL A 107 -10.92 3.23 8.54
C VAL A 107 -9.61 2.73 7.96
N ILE A 108 -8.54 2.61 8.77
CA ILE A 108 -7.26 2.03 8.32
C ILE A 108 -7.47 0.58 7.86
N ASN A 109 -8.32 -0.17 8.56
CA ASN A 109 -8.66 -1.55 8.19
C ASN A 109 -9.41 -1.67 6.84
N LEU A 110 -9.94 -0.57 6.29
CA LEU A 110 -10.58 -0.53 4.97
C LEU A 110 -9.57 -0.31 3.84
N ILE A 111 -8.34 0.10 4.17
CA ILE A 111 -7.30 0.40 3.19
C ILE A 111 -6.66 -0.91 2.72
N SER A 112 -6.83 -1.25 1.45
CA SER A 112 -6.27 -2.44 0.83
C SER A 112 -5.14 -2.16 -0.15
N ARG A 113 -4.89 -0.89 -0.49
CA ARG A 113 -3.95 -0.48 -1.54
C ARG A 113 -2.89 0.45 -0.97
N TRP A 114 -1.64 0.05 -1.09
CA TRP A 114 -0.53 0.65 -0.39
C TRP A 114 0.59 1.05 -1.34
N GLN A 115 1.19 2.19 -1.05
CA GLN A 115 2.46 2.61 -1.62
C GLN A 115 3.42 2.96 -0.49
N VAL A 116 4.62 2.40 -0.51
CA VAL A 116 5.69 2.74 0.44
C VAL A 116 6.92 3.20 -0.33
N CYS A 117 7.49 4.33 0.09
CA CYS A 117 8.73 4.85 -0.48
C CYS A 117 9.85 4.69 0.55
N LEU A 118 10.91 3.97 0.19
CA LEU A 118 12.01 3.62 1.08
C LEU A 118 13.31 4.20 0.56
N ARG A 119 14.13 4.70 1.48
CA ARG A 119 15.49 5.15 1.18
C ARG A 119 16.44 4.00 1.49
N LEU A 120 17.25 3.59 0.51
CA LEU A 120 18.18 2.45 0.67
C LEU A 120 19.37 2.76 1.59
N ASP A 121 19.68 4.04 1.79
CA ASP A 121 20.80 4.52 2.61
C ASP A 121 20.47 4.61 4.12
N THR A 122 19.25 4.25 4.53
CA THR A 122 18.73 4.51 5.88
C THR A 122 18.14 3.26 6.47
N ASP A 123 18.41 3.04 7.76
CA ASP A 123 17.70 2.01 8.51
C ASP A 123 16.20 2.35 8.57
N PRO A 124 15.33 1.49 8.02
CA PRO A 124 13.90 1.73 8.00
C PRO A 124 13.24 1.66 9.39
N GLN A 125 13.92 1.12 10.42
CA GLN A 125 13.40 0.98 11.79
C GLN A 125 12.18 0.05 11.92
N PHE A 126 12.01 -0.89 10.99
CA PHE A 126 11.00 -1.94 11.09
C PHE A 126 11.57 -3.32 10.75
N THR A 127 10.89 -4.36 11.19
CA THR A 127 11.25 -5.76 10.97
C THR A 127 10.42 -6.40 9.87
N ALA A 128 10.88 -7.54 9.33
CA ALA A 128 10.12 -8.28 8.32
C ALA A 128 8.73 -8.71 8.82
N ALA A 129 8.61 -9.05 10.10
CA ALA A 129 7.32 -9.38 10.72
C ALA A 129 6.35 -8.19 10.75
N GLN A 130 6.85 -6.98 11.00
CA GLN A 130 6.04 -5.76 10.96
C GLN A 130 5.59 -5.42 9.53
N ALA A 131 6.47 -5.59 8.54
CA ALA A 131 6.11 -5.44 7.12
C ALA A 131 5.03 -6.44 6.70
N ALA A 132 5.19 -7.71 7.09
CA ALA A 132 4.20 -8.76 6.83
C ALA A 132 2.85 -8.45 7.48
N ALA A 133 2.84 -8.01 8.75
CA ALA A 133 1.62 -7.63 9.45
C ALA A 133 0.91 -6.43 8.79
N ALA A 134 1.68 -5.48 8.24
CA ALA A 134 1.13 -4.27 7.63
C ALA A 134 0.55 -4.49 6.22
N PHE A 135 1.19 -5.31 5.39
CA PHE A 135 0.88 -5.35 3.95
C PHE A 135 0.45 -6.70 3.39
N SER A 136 0.60 -7.79 4.15
CA SER A 136 0.13 -9.09 3.64
C SER A 136 -1.37 -9.01 3.34
N GLY A 137 -1.85 -9.73 2.32
CA GLY A 137 -3.28 -9.72 1.98
C GLY A 137 -3.80 -8.43 1.35
N ALA A 138 -2.93 -7.45 1.05
CA ALA A 138 -3.31 -6.24 0.35
C ALA A 138 -3.79 -6.54 -1.09
N GLU A 139 -4.70 -5.72 -1.60
CA GLU A 139 -5.10 -5.76 -3.01
C GLU A 139 -3.95 -5.25 -3.90
N TYR A 140 -3.28 -4.19 -3.46
CA TYR A 140 -2.16 -3.60 -4.19
C TYR A 140 -1.06 -3.19 -3.21
N LEU A 141 0.18 -3.52 -3.53
CA LEU A 141 1.36 -3.05 -2.80
C LEU A 141 2.42 -2.56 -3.77
N GLU A 142 2.80 -1.30 -3.63
CA GLU A 142 3.91 -0.71 -4.39
C GLU A 142 5.05 -0.32 -3.46
N VAL A 143 6.21 -0.94 -3.65
CA VAL A 143 7.45 -0.63 -2.93
C VAL A 143 8.35 0.17 -3.87
N ARG A 144 8.50 1.45 -3.60
CA ARG A 144 9.45 2.31 -4.31
C ARG A 144 10.72 2.46 -3.49
N VAL A 145 11.86 2.26 -4.11
CA VAL A 145 13.16 2.48 -3.48
C VAL A 145 13.94 3.56 -4.20
N TRP A 146 14.71 4.33 -3.44
CA TRP A 146 15.62 5.33 -4.00
C TRP A 146 16.89 5.44 -3.17
N GLN A 147 17.96 5.92 -3.81
CA GLN A 147 19.26 6.18 -3.17
C GLN A 147 19.72 7.61 -3.44
N ALA A 148 20.33 8.26 -2.45
CA ALA A 148 20.88 9.61 -2.61
C ALA A 148 22.23 9.60 -3.35
N GLN A 149 22.97 8.50 -3.27
CA GLN A 149 24.27 8.29 -3.92
C GLN A 149 24.22 7.01 -4.75
N TYR A 150 24.75 7.07 -5.97
CA TYR A 150 24.79 5.94 -6.90
C TYR A 150 25.71 4.82 -6.37
N GLU A 151 25.22 3.57 -6.33
CA GLU A 151 25.95 2.36 -5.92
C GLU A 151 26.52 2.36 -4.48
N ALA A 152 26.02 3.24 -3.61
CA ALA A 152 26.51 3.35 -2.23
C ALA A 152 25.81 2.41 -1.23
N CYS A 153 24.70 1.79 -1.61
CA CYS A 153 23.80 1.09 -0.69
C CYS A 153 23.55 -0.37 -1.09
N ASP A 154 23.30 -1.21 -0.09
CA ASP A 154 22.85 -2.58 -0.32
C ASP A 154 21.31 -2.65 -0.40
N TYR A 155 20.79 -3.78 -0.87
CA TYR A 155 19.36 -4.04 -0.94
C TYR A 155 18.83 -4.73 0.34
N ALA A 156 19.50 -4.58 1.49
CA ALA A 156 19.11 -5.28 2.72
C ALA A 156 17.69 -4.89 3.18
N VAL A 157 17.29 -3.63 2.97
CA VAL A 157 15.95 -3.13 3.30
C VAL A 157 14.85 -3.90 2.55
N LEU A 158 15.10 -4.30 1.29
CA LEU A 158 14.13 -5.07 0.51
C LEU A 158 13.92 -6.49 1.06
N LYS A 159 14.90 -7.05 1.78
CA LYS A 159 14.74 -8.35 2.45
C LYS A 159 13.62 -8.33 3.49
N LEU A 160 13.29 -7.18 4.06
CA LEU A 160 12.21 -7.06 5.04
C LEU A 160 10.83 -7.35 4.43
N PHE A 161 10.67 -7.16 3.12
CA PHE A 161 9.41 -7.45 2.41
C PHE A 161 9.29 -8.92 2.01
N THR A 162 10.34 -9.73 2.19
CA THR A 162 10.30 -11.16 1.84
C THR A 162 9.35 -11.96 2.70
N ALA A 163 8.85 -11.42 3.83
CA ALA A 163 7.84 -12.06 4.66
C ALA A 163 6.39 -11.67 4.29
N VAL A 164 6.21 -10.66 3.41
CA VAL A 164 4.88 -10.23 2.96
C VAL A 164 4.30 -11.28 2.00
N ARG A 165 3.04 -11.70 2.23
CA ARG A 165 2.37 -12.74 1.42
C ARG A 165 0.92 -12.39 1.11
N GLY A 166 0.37 -12.99 0.06
CA GLY A 166 -1.04 -12.91 -0.32
C GLY A 166 -1.45 -11.57 -0.91
N VAL A 167 -0.50 -10.78 -1.42
CA VAL A 167 -0.82 -9.53 -2.11
C VAL A 167 -1.39 -9.87 -3.50
N GLN A 168 -2.53 -9.32 -3.90
CA GLN A 168 -3.09 -9.64 -5.22
C GLN A 168 -2.21 -9.11 -6.35
N PHE A 169 -1.68 -7.90 -6.19
CA PHE A 169 -0.70 -7.34 -7.11
C PHE A 169 0.37 -6.54 -6.35
N ALA A 170 1.60 -7.04 -6.39
CA ALA A 170 2.76 -6.35 -5.85
C ALA A 170 3.63 -5.73 -6.96
N ARG A 171 4.24 -4.58 -6.68
CA ARG A 171 5.14 -3.87 -7.58
C ARG A 171 6.34 -3.36 -6.80
N VAL A 172 7.53 -3.52 -7.36
CA VAL A 172 8.79 -3.03 -6.79
C VAL A 172 9.52 -2.21 -7.86
N GLY A 173 9.94 -1.00 -7.52
CA GLY A 173 10.49 -0.08 -8.50
C GLY A 173 11.39 1.01 -7.93
N GLY A 174 12.00 1.79 -8.82
CA GLY A 174 12.94 2.85 -8.48
C GLY A 174 14.39 2.42 -8.71
N ASP A 175 15.28 2.76 -7.79
CA ASP A 175 16.72 2.46 -7.89
C ASP A 175 17.01 1.00 -7.46
N VAL A 176 16.49 0.03 -8.21
CA VAL A 176 16.64 -1.41 -7.94
C VAL A 176 16.83 -2.19 -9.24
N ASP A 177 17.60 -3.29 -9.16
CA ASP A 177 17.71 -4.23 -10.27
C ASP A 177 16.34 -4.85 -10.65
N ALA A 178 16.06 -4.91 -11.94
CA ALA A 178 14.78 -5.39 -12.47
C ALA A 178 14.55 -6.90 -12.25
N THR A 179 15.60 -7.70 -12.08
CA THR A 179 15.48 -9.12 -11.76
C THR A 179 15.14 -9.32 -10.30
N LEU A 180 15.82 -8.59 -9.41
CA LEU A 180 15.51 -8.59 -7.98
C LEU A 180 14.08 -8.10 -7.70
N ALA A 181 13.68 -7.00 -8.34
CA ALA A 181 12.33 -6.45 -8.23
C ALA A 181 11.27 -7.49 -8.60
N ARG A 182 11.37 -8.10 -9.79
CA ARG A 182 10.42 -9.13 -10.25
C ARG A 182 10.39 -10.36 -9.36
N TRP A 183 11.54 -10.79 -8.84
CA TRP A 183 11.60 -11.90 -7.89
C TRP A 183 10.83 -11.57 -6.62
N LEU A 184 11.05 -10.38 -6.04
CA LEU A 184 10.38 -9.96 -4.81
C LEU A 184 8.87 -9.75 -5.02
N GLU A 185 8.46 -9.17 -6.16
CA GLU A 185 7.05 -9.08 -6.56
C GLU A 185 6.37 -10.45 -6.56
N ALA A 186 7.00 -11.44 -7.21
CA ALA A 186 6.47 -12.80 -7.26
C ALA A 186 6.36 -13.42 -5.86
N GLN A 187 7.35 -13.21 -4.98
CA GLN A 187 7.30 -13.69 -3.60
C GLN A 187 6.14 -13.07 -2.80
N MET A 188 5.87 -11.78 -2.95
CA MET A 188 4.78 -11.11 -2.24
C MET A 188 3.39 -11.56 -2.69
N MET A 189 3.26 -11.99 -3.94
CA MET A 189 2.01 -12.50 -4.52
C MET A 189 1.73 -13.97 -4.20
N LEU A 190 2.67 -14.71 -3.61
CA LEU A 190 2.43 -16.08 -3.15
C LEU A 190 1.32 -16.12 -2.09
N PRO A 191 0.52 -17.21 -2.03
CA PRO A 191 -0.54 -17.32 -1.04
C PRO A 191 0.00 -17.25 0.39
N ARG A 192 -0.84 -16.84 1.33
CA ARG A 192 -0.55 -16.97 2.76
C ARG A 192 -0.63 -18.45 3.11
N GLU A 193 0.39 -18.98 3.78
CA GLU A 193 0.31 -20.32 4.36
C GLU A 193 -0.81 -20.32 5.42
N GLU A 194 -1.91 -21.01 5.13
CA GLU A 194 -3.03 -21.18 6.07
C GLU A 194 -2.59 -22.13 7.18
N GLY A 195 -2.03 -21.55 8.25
CA GLY A 195 -1.95 -22.06 9.62
C GLY A 195 -1.59 -23.53 9.85
N ASP A 196 -0.39 -23.75 10.42
CA ASP A 196 -0.31 -24.53 11.65
C ASP A 196 0.85 -24.01 12.51
N CYS A 197 0.55 -23.68 13.75
CA CYS A 197 1.55 -23.46 14.78
C CYS A 197 2.09 -24.83 15.21
N GLN A 198 3.09 -25.31 14.48
CA GLN A 198 4.02 -26.30 15.02
C GLN A 198 5.39 -25.66 15.04
N SER A 199 5.90 -25.49 16.26
CA SER A 199 7.31 -25.34 16.54
C SER A 199 8.05 -26.48 15.86
N ASP A 200 8.61 -26.23 14.70
CA ASP A 200 9.71 -27.03 14.21
C ASP A 200 10.73 -26.13 13.53
N GLU A 201 11.90 -26.11 14.15
CA GLU A 201 13.12 -25.58 13.59
C GLU A 201 13.43 -26.36 12.30
N THR A 202 12.91 -25.90 11.17
CA THR A 202 13.48 -26.25 9.87
C THR A 202 13.56 -25.00 9.02
N CYS A 203 14.54 -24.18 9.39
CA CYS A 203 15.23 -23.27 8.49
C CYS A 203 15.38 -23.92 7.10
N LEU A 204 14.57 -23.50 6.13
CA LEU A 204 14.90 -23.61 4.71
C LEU A 204 16.03 -22.63 4.32
N TRP A 205 16.80 -22.15 5.31
CA TRP A 205 18.09 -21.48 5.19
C TRP A 205 19.27 -22.45 5.44
N LYS A 206 19.03 -23.70 5.83
CA LYS A 206 20.10 -24.72 6.01
C LYS A 206 20.41 -25.55 4.75
N GLY A 207 19.68 -25.32 3.66
CA GLY A 207 19.98 -25.92 2.34
C GLY A 207 20.58 -24.93 1.32
N ALA A 208 20.69 -23.66 1.70
CA ALA A 208 21.27 -22.62 0.85
C ALA A 208 22.38 -21.90 1.63
N GLU A 209 23.49 -22.60 1.85
CA GLU A 209 24.80 -21.94 1.75
C GLU A 209 25.00 -21.47 0.30
N GLU A 210 24.12 -20.59 -0.18
CA GLU A 210 24.41 -19.74 -1.33
C GLU A 210 24.59 -18.36 -0.74
N MET A 211 25.85 -18.03 -0.43
CA MET A 211 26.26 -16.66 -0.12
C MET A 211 25.92 -15.80 -1.32
N LEU A 212 24.72 -15.25 -1.37
CA LEU A 212 24.37 -14.24 -2.36
C LEU A 212 25.18 -12.99 -2.00
N CYS A 213 26.01 -12.54 -2.95
CA CYS A 213 26.81 -11.34 -2.76
C CYS A 213 25.88 -10.15 -2.49
N GLY A 214 26.07 -9.46 -1.36
CA GLY A 214 25.25 -8.31 -0.95
C GLY A 214 25.27 -7.12 -1.92
N ARG A 215 26.10 -7.16 -2.97
CA ARG A 215 26.18 -6.12 -4.01
C ARG A 215 25.55 -6.50 -5.35
N CYS A 216 25.58 -7.77 -5.75
CA CYS A 216 25.10 -8.18 -7.09
C CYS A 216 24.10 -9.34 -7.07
N PHE A 217 23.89 -10.00 -5.93
CA PHE A 217 23.00 -11.17 -5.77
C PHE A 217 23.19 -12.28 -6.83
N ASP A 218 24.29 -12.26 -7.57
CA ASP A 218 24.77 -13.43 -8.30
C ASP A 218 25.18 -14.50 -7.28
N LYS A 219 24.96 -15.77 -7.66
CA LYS A 219 25.48 -16.91 -6.92
C LYS A 219 26.99 -16.74 -6.78
N VAL A 220 27.49 -16.57 -5.56
CA VAL A 220 28.90 -16.76 -5.29
C VAL A 220 29.11 -18.27 -5.31
N SER A 221 29.62 -18.75 -6.45
CA SER A 221 30.14 -20.13 -6.59
C SER A 221 31.30 -20.38 -5.64
#